data_AF-A0AB35Q0N9-F1
#
_entry.id   AF-A0AB35Q0N9-F1
#
_cell.length_a   1.000
_cell.length_b   1.000
_cell.length_c   1.000
_cell.angle_alpha   90.00
_cell.angle_beta   90.00
_cell.angle_gamma   90.00
#
_symmetry.space_group_name_H-M   'P 1'
#
loop_
_entity.id
_entity.type
_entity.pdbx_description
1 polymer ?
#
loop_
_entity_poly.entity_id
_entity_poly.type
_entity_poly.pdbx_seq_one_letter_code
_entity_poly.pdbx_strand_id
1 'polypeptide(L)'
;MEFFAIILFFLAIAIITRWNNHKKAKKREEEDNFIKSIDYSYRRPEVKSKPKNGRRRSKEEMLADGNAYQKLMGDDFRKSAKATQIQAERVGSKKYVWRGSDCCPNCDKQNGKTFFWSKPPKTGHPGEGKLCPNGYCRCWAEVIIPKP
;
A
#
# COMPACT_ATOMS: atom_id res chain seq x y z
N MET A 1 48.02 -8.94 21.47
CA MET A 1 47.26 -9.28 20.24
C MET A 1 45.77 -9.49 20.55
N GLU A 2 45.43 -10.26 21.59
CA GLU A 2 44.02 -10.54 21.93
C GLU A 2 43.21 -9.32 22.38
N PHE A 3 43.80 -8.40 23.15
CA PHE A 3 43.11 -7.18 23.59
C PHE A 3 42.67 -6.28 22.42
N PHE A 4 43.49 -6.14 21.39
CA PHE A 4 43.13 -5.40 20.17
C PHE A 4 42.05 -6.10 19.37
N ALA A 5 42.07 -7.44 19.29
CA ALA A 5 41.01 -8.20 18.62
C ALA A 5 39.65 -8.03 19.32
N ILE A 6 39.62 -8.01 20.66
CA ILE A 6 38.41 -7.76 21.45
C ILE A 6 37.88 -6.34 21.19
N ILE A 7 38.75 -5.33 21.17
CA ILE A 7 38.36 -3.94 20.87
C ILE A 7 37.77 -3.83 19.46
N LEU A 8 38.41 -4.41 18.45
CA LEU A 8 37.92 -4.38 17.08
C LEU A 8 36.56 -5.09 16.94
N PHE A 9 36.35 -6.19 17.67
CA PHE A 9 35.07 -6.89 17.69
C PHE A 9 33.94 -6.02 18.26
N PHE A 10 34.14 -5.36 19.40
CA PHE A 10 33.14 -4.47 19.96
C PHE A 10 32.90 -3.22 19.11
N LEU A 11 33.94 -2.66 18.48
CA LEU A 11 33.80 -1.57 17.51
C LEU A 11 32.95 -1.99 16.30
N ALA A 12 33.18 -3.19 15.76
CA ALA A 12 32.37 -3.72 14.67
C ALA A 12 30.89 -3.86 15.06
N ILE A 13 30.60 -4.41 16.25
CA ILE A 13 29.23 -4.51 16.77
C ILE A 13 28.60 -3.12 16.93
N ALA A 14 29.34 -2.15 17.49
CA ALA A 14 28.84 -0.78 17.68
C ALA A 14 28.50 -0.10 16.35
N ILE A 15 29.36 -0.26 15.33
CA ILE A 15 29.14 0.27 13.98
C ILE A 15 27.90 -0.38 13.35
N ILE A 16 27.79 -1.72 13.38
CA ILE A 16 26.65 -2.46 12.84
C ILE A 16 25.35 -2.02 13.52
N THR A 17 25.37 -1.91 14.86
CA THR A 17 24.20 -1.52 15.64
C THR A 17 23.77 -0.09 15.33
N ARG A 18 24.74 0.85 15.26
CA ARG A 18 24.49 2.24 14.88
C ARG A 18 23.90 2.34 13.47
N TRP A 19 24.45 1.60 12.52
CA TRP A 19 23.93 1.54 11.15
C TRP A 19 22.50 1.01 11.11
N ASN A 20 22.22 -0.09 11.80
CA ASN A 20 20.89 -0.70 11.84
C ASN A 20 19.86 0.25 12.48
N ASN A 21 20.23 0.95 13.55
CA ASN A 21 19.38 1.94 14.19
C ASN A 21 19.12 3.15 13.28
N HIS A 22 20.15 3.64 12.58
CA HIS A 22 19.98 4.71 11.59
C HIS A 22 19.04 4.29 10.45
N LYS A 23 19.20 3.06 9.92
CA LYS A 23 18.32 2.51 8.88
C LYS A 23 16.87 2.42 9.35
N LYS A 24 16.65 1.97 10.60
CA LYS A 24 15.31 1.92 11.21
C LYS A 24 14.70 3.31 11.40
N ALA A 25 15.49 4.27 11.89
CA ALA A 25 15.04 5.66 12.08
C ALA A 25 14.65 6.30 10.74
N LYS A 26 15.50 6.18 9.72
CA LYS A 26 15.23 6.67 8.37
C LYS A 26 13.97 6.04 7.78
N LYS A 27 13.81 4.71 7.88
CA LYS A 27 12.59 4.02 7.44
C LYS A 27 11.35 4.61 8.13
N ARG A 28 11.42 4.86 9.45
CA ARG A 28 10.30 5.40 10.22
C ARG A 28 9.94 6.82 9.78
N GLU A 29 10.93 7.65 9.52
CA GLU A 29 10.77 9.00 8.98
C GLU A 29 10.12 8.98 7.59
N GLU A 30 10.59 8.12 6.69
CA GLU A 30 10.00 7.93 5.35
C GLU A 30 8.53 7.50 5.44
N GLU A 31 8.21 6.56 6.33
CA GLU A 31 6.83 6.12 6.59
C GLU A 31 5.96 7.23 7.19
N ASP A 32 6.49 8.04 8.11
CA ASP A 32 5.79 9.19 8.70
C ASP A 32 5.47 10.24 7.64
N ASN A 33 6.46 10.57 6.80
CA ASN A 33 6.28 11.49 5.70
C ASN A 33 5.25 10.95 4.69
N PHE A 34 5.29 9.65 4.40
CA PHE A 34 4.29 9.01 3.56
C PHE A 34 2.88 9.12 4.14
N ILE A 35 2.67 8.73 5.41
CA ILE A 35 1.35 8.81 6.06
C ILE A 35 0.85 10.27 6.10
N LYS A 36 1.72 11.23 6.43
CA LYS A 36 1.37 12.66 6.46
C LYS A 36 0.99 13.21 5.08
N SER A 37 1.56 12.66 4.00
CA SER A 37 1.26 13.08 2.64
C SER A 37 -0.13 12.64 2.13
N ILE A 38 -0.83 11.78 2.86
CA ILE A 38 -2.13 11.26 2.44
C ILE A 38 -3.22 12.24 2.85
N ASP A 39 -3.90 12.79 1.85
CA ASP A 39 -5.09 13.60 2.03
C ASP A 39 -6.34 12.70 2.06
N TYR A 40 -6.81 12.36 3.26
CA TYR A 40 -8.05 11.60 3.44
C TYR A 40 -9.31 12.40 3.12
N SER A 41 -9.20 13.73 2.95
CA SER A 41 -10.31 14.58 2.52
C SER A 41 -10.42 14.67 0.99
N TYR A 42 -9.43 14.13 0.27
CA TYR A 42 -9.37 14.17 -1.18
C TYR A 42 -10.63 13.54 -1.80
N ARG A 43 -11.36 14.35 -2.55
CA ARG A 43 -12.46 13.89 -3.39
C ARG A 43 -11.96 13.72 -4.81
N ARG A 44 -11.98 12.47 -5.30
CA ARG A 44 -11.63 12.14 -6.69
C ARG A 44 -12.43 13.03 -7.67
N PRO A 45 -11.75 13.74 -8.60
CA PRO A 45 -12.41 14.61 -9.54
C PRO A 45 -13.25 13.82 -10.54
N GLU A 46 -14.25 14.49 -11.12
CA GLU A 46 -14.96 13.95 -12.26
C GLU A 46 -14.07 14.00 -13.51
N VAL A 47 -13.91 12.87 -14.19
CA VAL A 47 -12.98 12.71 -15.33
C VAL A 47 -13.69 12.89 -16.67
N LYS A 48 -14.98 13.27 -16.66
CA LYS A 48 -15.77 13.34 -17.89
C LYS A 48 -15.27 14.47 -18.79
N SER A 49 -14.88 14.11 -20.01
CA SER A 49 -14.60 15.07 -21.07
C SER A 49 -15.88 15.84 -21.45
N LYS A 50 -15.76 17.16 -21.66
CA LYS A 50 -16.86 17.96 -22.20
C LYS A 50 -17.03 17.61 -23.69
N PRO A 51 -18.27 17.40 -24.16
CA PRO A 51 -18.51 17.16 -25.57
C PRO A 51 -18.10 18.38 -26.42
N LYS A 52 -17.37 18.15 -27.51
CA LYS A 52 -17.04 19.21 -28.48
C LYS A 52 -18.34 19.69 -29.15
N ASN A 53 -18.67 20.97 -28.98
CA ASN A 53 -19.81 21.64 -29.62
C ASN A 53 -21.18 20.98 -29.34
N GLY A 54 -21.39 20.44 -28.13
CA GLY A 54 -22.67 19.79 -27.76
C GLY A 54 -22.94 18.45 -28.45
N ARG A 55 -21.98 17.92 -29.23
CA ARG A 55 -22.08 16.60 -29.86
C ARG A 55 -22.13 15.50 -28.79
N ARG A 56 -22.82 14.39 -29.05
CA ARG A 56 -22.71 13.19 -28.21
C ARG A 56 -21.25 12.70 -28.15
N ARG A 57 -20.79 12.36 -26.93
CA ARG A 57 -19.46 11.77 -26.70
C ARG A 57 -19.25 10.49 -27.52
N SER A 58 -18.05 10.33 -28.07
CA SER A 58 -17.64 9.13 -28.78
C SER A 58 -17.42 7.96 -27.81
N LYS A 59 -17.42 6.73 -28.34
CA LYS A 59 -17.10 5.53 -27.55
C LYS A 59 -15.67 5.59 -26.99
N GLU A 60 -14.74 6.14 -27.78
CA GLU A 60 -13.34 6.30 -27.39
C GLU A 60 -13.17 7.31 -26.26
N GLU A 61 -13.87 8.45 -26.31
CA GLU A 61 -13.88 9.43 -25.23
C GLU A 61 -14.42 8.81 -23.92
N MET A 62 -15.53 8.07 -24.00
CA MET A 62 -16.09 7.40 -22.83
C MET A 62 -15.16 6.32 -22.25
N LEU A 63 -14.45 5.57 -23.11
CA LEU A 63 -13.46 4.58 -22.69
C LEU A 63 -12.24 5.25 -22.04
N ALA A 64 -11.75 6.35 -22.62
CA ALA A 64 -10.62 7.11 -22.08
C ALA A 64 -10.95 7.71 -20.71
N ASP A 65 -12.13 8.35 -20.56
CA ASP A 65 -12.64 8.85 -19.28
C ASP A 65 -12.70 7.72 -18.23
N GLY A 66 -13.23 6.55 -18.64
CA GLY A 66 -13.35 5.37 -17.77
C GLY A 66 -11.99 4.84 -17.31
N ASN A 67 -11.02 4.71 -18.22
CA ASN A 67 -9.67 4.26 -17.89
C ASN A 67 -8.94 5.25 -16.96
N ALA A 68 -9.08 6.54 -17.23
CA ALA A 68 -8.49 7.58 -16.39
C ALA A 68 -9.12 7.61 -14.99
N TYR A 69 -10.44 7.43 -14.89
CA TYR A 69 -11.10 7.29 -13.59
C TYR A 69 -10.64 6.05 -12.82
N GLN A 70 -10.54 4.90 -13.49
CA GLN A 70 -10.04 3.67 -12.86
C GLN A 70 -8.62 3.82 -12.33
N LYS A 71 -7.76 4.52 -13.07
CA LYS A 71 -6.39 4.82 -12.64
C LYS A 71 -6.37 5.71 -11.39
N LEU A 72 -7.08 6.83 -11.41
CA LEU A 72 -7.16 7.74 -10.26
C LEU A 72 -7.67 7.04 -9.01
N MET A 73 -8.73 6.25 -9.16
CA MET A 73 -9.28 5.45 -8.08
C MET A 73 -8.28 4.39 -7.60
N GLY A 74 -7.64 3.65 -8.49
CA GLY A 74 -6.66 2.63 -8.15
C GLY A 74 -5.44 3.17 -7.40
N ASP A 75 -4.91 4.31 -7.84
CA ASP A 75 -3.76 4.95 -7.19
C ASP A 75 -4.11 5.46 -5.79
N ASP A 76 -5.33 5.95 -5.60
CA ASP A 76 -5.86 6.36 -4.29
C ASP A 76 -5.96 5.16 -3.33
N PHE A 77 -6.62 4.08 -3.75
CA PHE A 77 -6.69 2.84 -2.95
C PHE A 77 -5.32 2.25 -2.62
N ARG A 78 -4.37 2.28 -3.56
CA ARG A 78 -3.00 1.80 -3.33
C ARG A 78 -2.30 2.60 -2.23
N LYS A 79 -2.43 3.93 -2.24
CA LYS A 79 -1.84 4.80 -1.21
C LYS A 79 -2.48 4.54 0.15
N SER A 80 -3.81 4.51 0.23
CA SER A 80 -4.54 4.24 1.47
C SER A 80 -4.19 2.86 2.03
N ALA A 81 -4.16 1.83 1.20
CA ALA A 81 -3.79 0.48 1.63
C ALA A 81 -2.37 0.40 2.19
N LYS A 82 -1.42 1.10 1.57
CA LYS A 82 -0.05 1.17 2.08
C LYS A 82 0.01 1.87 3.44
N ALA A 83 -0.78 2.93 3.62
CA ALA A 83 -0.88 3.63 4.90
C ALA A 83 -1.44 2.72 5.99
N THR A 84 -2.52 2.00 5.68
CA THR A 84 -3.14 1.02 6.58
C THR A 84 -2.14 -0.05 6.98
N GLN A 85 -1.34 -0.58 6.04
CA GLN A 85 -0.28 -1.54 6.36
C GLN A 85 0.72 -0.96 7.37
N ILE A 86 1.26 0.23 7.10
CA ILE A 86 2.26 0.86 7.96
C ILE A 86 1.69 1.08 9.37
N GLN A 87 0.48 1.61 9.47
CA GLN A 87 -0.20 1.85 10.74
C GLN A 87 -0.46 0.53 11.50
N ALA A 88 -0.91 -0.51 10.80
CA ALA A 88 -1.14 -1.84 11.36
C ALA A 88 0.15 -2.45 11.92
N GLU A 89 1.24 -2.44 11.16
CA GLU A 89 2.54 -2.96 11.60
C GLU A 89 3.06 -2.22 12.84
N ARG A 90 2.81 -0.90 12.95
CA ARG A 90 3.21 -0.07 14.10
C ARG A 90 2.46 -0.40 15.39
N VAL A 91 1.18 -0.76 15.30
CA VAL A 91 0.41 -1.22 16.47
C VAL A 91 0.63 -2.70 16.78
N GLY A 92 1.63 -3.33 16.14
CA GLY A 92 1.97 -4.73 16.38
C GLY A 92 1.03 -5.73 15.70
N SER A 93 0.15 -5.26 14.80
CA SER A 93 -0.69 -6.17 14.01
C SER A 93 0.19 -7.01 13.09
N LYS A 94 0.01 -8.33 13.16
CA LYS A 94 0.70 -9.29 12.29
C LYS A 94 -0.15 -9.74 11.11
N LYS A 95 -1.47 -9.59 11.20
CA LYS A 95 -2.45 -10.20 10.31
C LYS A 95 -3.56 -9.23 9.94
N TYR A 96 -4.22 -9.51 8.82
CA TYR A 96 -5.42 -8.82 8.38
C TYR A 96 -6.37 -9.81 7.71
N VAL A 97 -7.66 -9.46 7.67
CA VAL A 97 -8.66 -10.13 6.82
C VAL A 97 -8.80 -9.33 5.53
N TRP A 98 -8.72 -9.99 4.39
CA TRP A 98 -8.93 -9.35 3.09
C TRP A 98 -10.42 -9.04 2.91
N ARG A 99 -10.75 -7.78 2.61
CA ARG A 99 -12.12 -7.34 2.31
C ARG A 99 -12.20 -6.72 0.93
N GLY A 100 -13.26 -7.07 0.22
CA GLY A 100 -13.54 -6.59 -1.13
C GLY A 100 -13.84 -7.75 -2.05
N SER A 101 -14.98 -7.64 -2.73
CA SER A 101 -15.48 -8.59 -3.72
C SER A 101 -16.24 -7.76 -4.75
N ASP A 102 -15.82 -7.82 -6.02
CA ASP A 102 -16.21 -6.97 -7.17
C ASP A 102 -15.03 -6.26 -7.87
N CYS A 103 -13.79 -6.66 -7.58
CA CYS A 103 -12.62 -6.05 -8.21
C CYS A 103 -12.10 -6.86 -9.40
N CYS A 104 -11.88 -8.17 -9.19
CA CYS A 104 -11.51 -9.13 -10.22
C CYS A 104 -11.60 -10.56 -9.66
N PRO A 105 -11.66 -11.60 -10.51
CA PRO A 105 -11.77 -12.99 -10.04
C PRO A 105 -10.65 -13.44 -9.10
N ASN A 106 -9.45 -12.84 -9.20
CA ASN A 106 -8.33 -13.16 -8.32
C ASN A 106 -8.50 -12.57 -6.91
N CYS A 107 -9.03 -11.34 -6.82
CA CYS A 107 -9.32 -10.66 -5.57
C CYS A 107 -10.53 -11.27 -4.87
N ASP A 108 -11.57 -11.63 -5.63
CA ASP A 108 -12.80 -12.20 -5.07
C ASP A 108 -12.51 -13.51 -4.33
N LYS A 109 -11.57 -14.31 -4.84
CA LYS A 109 -11.08 -15.53 -4.17
C LYS A 109 -10.38 -15.28 -2.83
N GLN A 110 -9.94 -14.05 -2.55
CA GLN A 110 -9.26 -13.70 -1.30
C GLN A 110 -10.22 -13.16 -0.25
N ASN A 111 -11.41 -12.68 -0.64
CA ASN A 111 -12.35 -12.06 0.28
C ASN A 111 -12.66 -12.96 1.49
N GLY A 112 -12.56 -12.40 2.69
CA GLY A 112 -12.76 -13.09 3.96
C GLY A 112 -11.58 -13.93 4.45
N LYS A 113 -10.51 -14.10 3.65
CA LYS A 113 -9.32 -14.86 4.08
C LYS A 113 -8.37 -14.00 4.90
N THR A 114 -7.67 -14.65 5.83
CA THR A 114 -6.66 -14.01 6.68
C THR A 114 -5.26 -14.18 6.10
N PHE A 115 -4.47 -13.10 6.11
CA PHE A 115 -3.08 -13.11 5.67
C PHE A 115 -2.18 -12.43 6.69
N PHE A 116 -0.87 -12.69 6.58
CA PHE A 116 0.14 -11.96 7.34
C PHE A 116 0.65 -10.78 6.52
N TRP A 117 0.95 -9.66 7.18
CA TRP A 117 1.61 -8.51 6.52
C TRP A 117 2.96 -8.90 5.90
N SER A 118 3.71 -9.79 6.55
CA SER A 118 5.00 -10.29 6.06
C SER A 118 4.89 -11.34 4.94
N LYS A 119 3.70 -11.92 4.72
CA LYS A 119 3.49 -13.00 3.75
C LYS A 119 2.15 -12.82 3.03
N PRO A 120 2.04 -11.83 2.12
CA PRO A 120 0.86 -11.65 1.30
C PRO A 120 0.64 -12.82 0.33
N PRO A 121 -0.60 -13.01 -0.17
CA PRO A 121 -0.87 -13.91 -1.28
C PRO A 121 -0.17 -13.45 -2.57
N LYS A 122 -0.16 -14.29 -3.61
CA LYS A 122 0.44 -13.95 -4.93
C LYS A 122 -0.17 -12.69 -5.55
N THR A 123 -1.41 -12.36 -5.19
CA THR A 123 -2.14 -11.16 -5.60
C THR A 123 -1.60 -9.87 -4.98
N GLY A 124 -0.61 -9.94 -4.08
CA GLY A 124 -0.13 -8.80 -3.30
C GLY A 124 -1.00 -8.53 -2.08
N HIS A 125 -0.87 -7.34 -1.50
CA HIS A 125 -1.79 -6.83 -0.49
C HIS A 125 -3.08 -6.28 -1.13
N PRO A 126 -4.20 -6.22 -0.39
CA PRO A 126 -5.39 -5.53 -0.89
C PRO A 126 -5.06 -4.09 -1.26
N GLY A 127 -5.62 -3.58 -2.36
CA GLY A 127 -5.34 -2.24 -2.88
C GLY A 127 -4.15 -2.14 -3.85
N GLU A 128 -3.25 -3.13 -3.92
CA GLU A 128 -2.08 -3.06 -4.82
C GLU A 128 -2.41 -3.31 -6.30
N GLY A 129 -3.36 -4.23 -6.56
CA GLY A 129 -3.82 -4.57 -7.91
C GLY A 129 -2.85 -5.41 -8.74
N LYS A 130 -1.88 -6.09 -8.12
CA LYS A 130 -0.79 -6.80 -8.79
C LYS A 130 -1.25 -7.82 -9.86
N LEU A 131 -2.37 -8.50 -9.61
CA LEU A 131 -2.96 -9.48 -10.55
C LEU A 131 -4.35 -9.07 -11.05
N CYS A 132 -4.70 -7.79 -10.91
CA CYS A 132 -5.91 -7.24 -11.51
C CYS A 132 -5.66 -6.95 -13.01
N PRO A 133 -6.63 -7.19 -13.91
CA PRO A 133 -6.46 -6.94 -15.35
C PRO A 133 -6.06 -5.49 -15.69
N ASN A 134 -6.58 -4.52 -14.92
CA ASN A 134 -6.28 -3.10 -15.07
C ASN A 134 -5.14 -2.62 -14.16
N GLY A 135 -4.52 -3.50 -13.36
CA GLY A 135 -3.47 -3.13 -12.41
C GLY A 135 -3.95 -2.36 -11.17
N TYR A 136 -5.27 -2.21 -10.98
CA TYR A 136 -5.87 -1.42 -9.91
C TYR A 136 -6.81 -2.27 -9.05
N CYS A 137 -6.85 -1.99 -7.75
CA CYS A 137 -7.67 -2.75 -6.82
C CYS A 137 -8.41 -1.86 -5.81
N ARG A 138 -9.67 -2.21 -5.53
CA ARG A 138 -10.52 -1.55 -4.52
C ARG A 138 -10.63 -2.32 -3.21
N CYS A 139 -9.92 -3.45 -3.10
CA CYS A 139 -9.93 -4.23 -1.87
C CYS A 139 -9.17 -3.49 -0.77
N TRP A 140 -9.50 -3.79 0.48
CA TRP A 140 -8.88 -3.21 1.66
C TRP A 140 -8.60 -4.29 2.71
N ALA A 141 -7.73 -3.96 3.67
CA ALA A 141 -7.35 -4.85 4.76
C ALA A 141 -8.13 -4.49 6.02
N GLU A 142 -8.94 -5.41 6.52
CA GLU A 142 -9.47 -5.32 7.87
C GLU A 142 -8.38 -5.78 8.85
N VAL A 143 -7.81 -4.81 9.58
CA VAL A 143 -6.65 -5.03 10.45
C VAL A 143 -7.05 -5.83 11.69
N ILE A 144 -6.30 -6.90 11.99
CA ILE A 144 -6.46 -7.64 13.25
C ILE A 144 -5.54 -7.00 14.29
N ILE A 145 -6.13 -6.28 15.24
CA ILE A 145 -5.40 -5.60 16.32
C ILE A 145 -4.99 -6.62 17.39
N PRO A 146 -3.72 -6.65 17.84
CA PRO A 146 -3.30 -7.53 18.92
C PRO A 146 -3.95 -7.11 20.25
N LYS A 147 -4.06 -8.05 21.19
CA LYS A 147 -4.46 -7.72 22.56
C LYS A 147 -3.41 -6.78 23.20
N PRO A 148 -3.85 -5.82 24.04
CA PRO A 148 -2.94 -4.92 24.76
C PRO A 148 -2.01 -5.69 25.70
#